data_AF-A0AAV0PBR8-F1
#
_entry.id   AF-A0AAV0PBR8-F1
#
_cell.length_a   1.000
_cell.length_b   1.000
_cell.length_c   1.000
_cell.angle_alpha   90.00
_cell.angle_beta   90.00
_cell.angle_gamma   90.00
#
_symmetry.space_group_name_H-M   'P 1'
#
loop_
_entity.id
_entity.type
_entity.pdbx_description
1 polymer ?
#
loop_
_entity_poly.entity_id
_entity_poly.type
_entity_poly.pdbx_seq_one_letter_code
_entity_poly.pdbx_strand_id
1 'polypeptide(L)'
;YEVRAEKLKEEAKLIFAQVVADDDLVAKLELVDSVRKLGLASFFEDEIKEGLDHVVSFAIGKPSSHMKHSLHFCALSFRLLRQHGYHVSQDIFSEFVDKPTRSFMESKCCGDTLGLVELFEASHLGLEHEDIMEEANRFSARILKSSYPSLLLHHDKDLAECVAHALELPIHWRVQWFDVKWHIKVHEKRKKVDRALIDLAKVNFNVVQSALQKDLRQIASNGSVSSSGTVIAVHSFFSVLNSNTTRGMKGLSEKNHHHLIHNVCLIIRLCNDIGTSKVEQERGEVASSSIACYMREANTTEEKAKDHIKGLITKVWKKINEQCFGRQPPMITPGLFVDITTNMARVAHNLYQHGDGFGGQDHKHHHKKQILSLLVHPLKLESS
;
A
#
# COMPACT_ATOMS: atom_id res chain seq x y z
N TYR A 1 12.66 -18.20 6.76
CA TYR A 1 11.88 -17.13 7.41
C TYR A 1 10.79 -17.70 8.30
N GLU A 2 10.00 -18.65 7.82
CA GLU A 2 8.90 -19.30 8.57
C GLU A 2 9.33 -19.88 9.93
N VAL A 3 10.36 -20.73 9.98
CA VAL A 3 10.83 -21.32 11.26
C VAL A 3 11.25 -20.25 12.29
N ARG A 4 11.87 -19.15 11.83
CA ARG A 4 12.23 -18.03 12.70
C ARG A 4 11.00 -17.23 13.14
N ALA A 5 10.02 -17.04 12.25
CA ALA A 5 8.77 -16.35 12.54
C ALA A 5 7.96 -17.12 13.59
N GLU A 6 7.82 -18.44 13.45
CA GLU A 6 7.11 -19.28 14.41
C GLU A 6 7.77 -19.24 15.80
N LYS A 7 9.11 -19.35 15.86
CA LYS A 7 9.81 -19.21 17.14
C LYS A 7 9.55 -17.86 17.81
N LEU A 8 9.67 -16.76 17.05
CA LEU A 8 9.43 -15.41 17.56
C LEU A 8 7.97 -15.18 17.94
N LYS A 9 7.02 -15.83 17.25
CA LYS A 9 5.61 -15.80 17.59
C LYS A 9 5.34 -16.46 18.94
N GLU A 10 5.93 -17.63 19.21
CA GLU A 10 5.81 -18.28 20.51
C GLU A 10 6.49 -17.47 21.63
N GLU A 11 7.67 -16.87 21.38
CA GLU A 11 8.30 -15.92 22.32
C GLU A 11 7.38 -14.71 22.60
N ALA A 12 6.69 -14.19 21.58
CA ALA A 12 5.75 -13.08 21.73
C ALA A 12 4.47 -13.47 22.51
N LYS A 13 3.97 -14.70 22.38
CA LYS A 13 2.85 -15.20 23.18
C LYS A 13 3.20 -15.27 24.68
N LEU A 14 4.44 -15.59 25.02
CA LEU A 14 4.89 -15.57 26.42
C LEU A 14 4.79 -14.17 27.03
N ILE A 15 5.01 -13.11 26.24
CA ILE A 15 4.84 -11.72 26.68
C ILE A 15 3.37 -11.46 27.02
N PHE A 16 2.44 -11.87 26.15
CA PHE A 16 1.01 -11.78 26.44
C PHE A 16 0.65 -12.53 27.74
N ALA A 17 1.13 -13.77 27.91
CA ALA A 17 0.87 -14.56 29.12
C ALA A 17 1.42 -13.87 30.39
N GLN A 18 2.61 -13.27 30.31
CA GLN A 18 3.21 -12.55 31.43
C GLN A 18 2.40 -11.31 31.80
N VAL A 19 2.04 -10.49 30.81
CA VAL A 19 1.22 -9.28 31.01
C VAL A 19 -0.18 -9.63 31.51
N VAL A 20 -0.74 -10.77 31.11
CA VAL A 20 -1.98 -11.32 31.67
C VAL A 20 -1.82 -11.65 33.16
N ALA A 21 -0.73 -12.30 33.55
CA ALA A 21 -0.46 -12.71 34.94
C ALA A 21 -0.21 -11.54 35.91
N ASP A 22 0.42 -10.46 35.43
CA ASP A 22 0.74 -9.27 36.25
C ASP A 22 -0.50 -8.39 36.55
N ASP A 23 -1.63 -8.71 35.93
CA ASP A 23 -2.92 -8.01 36.03
C ASP A 23 -2.89 -6.49 35.76
N ASP A 24 -1.84 -6.01 35.08
CA ASP A 24 -1.67 -4.61 34.72
C ASP A 24 -2.46 -4.27 33.44
N LEU A 25 -3.64 -3.66 33.60
CA LEU A 25 -4.50 -3.26 32.48
C LEU A 25 -3.83 -2.24 31.54
N VAL A 26 -2.95 -1.37 32.04
CA VAL A 26 -2.25 -0.39 31.20
C VAL A 26 -1.25 -1.12 30.31
N ALA A 27 -0.42 -1.99 30.89
CA ALA A 27 0.54 -2.80 30.13
C ALA A 27 -0.15 -3.70 29.10
N LYS A 28 -1.32 -4.27 29.44
CA LYS A 28 -2.17 -5.05 28.50
C LYS A 28 -2.56 -4.21 27.28
N LEU A 29 -3.08 -2.99 27.50
CA LEU A 29 -3.47 -2.10 26.40
C LEU A 29 -2.28 -1.61 25.58
N GLU A 30 -1.16 -1.26 26.22
CA GLU A 30 0.08 -0.87 25.53
C GLU A 30 0.62 -2.00 24.65
N LEU A 31 0.54 -3.26 25.11
CA LEU A 31 0.95 -4.43 24.35
C LEU A 31 0.04 -4.64 23.13
N VAL A 32 -1.29 -4.61 23.32
CA VAL A 32 -2.27 -4.71 22.23
C VAL A 32 -2.03 -3.62 21.19
N ASP A 33 -1.84 -2.38 21.63
CA ASP A 33 -1.57 -1.25 20.74
C ASP A 33 -0.26 -1.43 19.97
N SER A 34 0.81 -1.89 20.64
CA SER A 34 2.11 -2.17 20.03
C SER A 34 2.00 -3.25 18.96
N VAL A 35 1.33 -4.36 19.26
CA VAL A 35 1.14 -5.48 18.32
C VAL A 35 0.36 -5.03 17.08
N ARG A 36 -0.67 -4.21 17.25
CA ARG A 36 -1.39 -3.61 16.12
C ARG A 36 -0.47 -2.67 15.32
N LYS A 37 0.16 -1.69 15.96
CA LYS A 37 1.05 -0.72 15.29
C LYS A 37 2.23 -1.39 14.56
N LEU A 38 2.69 -2.53 15.04
CA LEU A 38 3.75 -3.35 14.41
C LEU A 38 3.24 -4.26 13.28
N GLY A 39 1.95 -4.23 12.95
CA GLY A 39 1.38 -5.04 11.87
C GLY A 39 1.34 -6.54 12.20
N LEU A 40 1.16 -6.88 13.49
CA LEU A 40 1.19 -8.25 13.99
C LEU A 40 -0.19 -8.77 14.43
N ALA A 41 -1.24 -7.94 14.31
CA ALA A 41 -2.58 -8.25 14.82
C ALA A 41 -3.12 -9.63 14.36
N SER A 42 -2.91 -10.01 13.10
CA SER A 42 -3.37 -11.29 12.54
C SER A 42 -2.72 -12.53 13.17
N PHE A 43 -1.60 -12.36 13.90
CA PHE A 43 -0.97 -13.47 14.62
C PHE A 43 -1.49 -13.67 16.03
N PHE A 44 -2.17 -12.65 16.58
CA PHE A 44 -2.53 -12.55 17.98
C PHE A 44 -4.00 -12.12 18.16
N GLU A 45 -4.90 -12.53 17.24
CA GLU A 45 -6.30 -12.08 17.26
C GLU A 45 -7.01 -12.51 18.56
N ASP A 46 -6.76 -13.74 19.00
CA ASP A 46 -7.33 -14.31 20.23
C ASP A 46 -6.77 -13.59 21.46
N GLU A 47 -5.44 -13.42 21.54
CA GLU A 47 -4.78 -12.75 22.67
C GLU A 47 -5.19 -11.27 22.78
N ILE A 48 -5.36 -10.58 21.65
CA ILE A 48 -5.87 -9.21 21.62
C ILE A 48 -7.31 -9.17 22.14
N LYS A 49 -8.17 -10.07 21.67
CA LYS A 49 -9.57 -10.12 22.10
C LYS A 49 -9.69 -10.41 23.59
N GLU A 50 -8.98 -11.42 24.10
CA GLU A 50 -8.94 -11.76 25.52
C GLU A 50 -8.46 -10.58 26.38
N GLY A 51 -7.40 -9.88 25.93
CA GLY A 51 -6.90 -8.69 26.59
C GLY A 51 -7.93 -7.56 26.68
N LEU A 52 -8.69 -7.32 25.61
CA LEU A 52 -9.73 -6.29 25.58
C LEU A 52 -10.98 -6.68 26.38
N ASP A 53 -11.42 -7.93 26.32
CA ASP A 53 -12.52 -8.46 27.14
C ASP A 53 -12.20 -8.33 28.64
N HIS A 54 -10.94 -8.59 28.99
CA HIS A 54 -10.43 -8.39 30.35
C HIS A 54 -10.52 -6.91 30.78
N VAL A 55 -10.08 -5.97 29.93
CA VAL A 55 -10.20 -4.53 30.20
C VAL A 55 -11.66 -4.11 30.38
N VAL A 56 -12.57 -4.60 29.54
CA VAL A 56 -14.02 -4.32 29.64
C VAL A 56 -14.59 -4.79 30.98
N SER A 57 -14.30 -6.04 31.37
CA SER A 57 -14.82 -6.61 32.61
C SER A 57 -14.37 -5.86 33.87
N PHE A 58 -13.12 -5.39 33.91
CA PHE A 58 -12.57 -4.67 35.06
C PHE A 58 -12.93 -3.17 35.07
N ALA A 59 -12.81 -2.50 33.92
CA ALA A 59 -12.98 -1.05 33.83
C ALA A 59 -14.44 -0.60 33.86
N ILE A 60 -15.38 -1.42 33.36
CA ILE A 60 -16.82 -1.11 33.33
C ILE A 60 -17.54 -1.70 34.55
N GLY A 61 -17.07 -2.82 35.10
CA GLY A 61 -17.71 -3.52 36.22
C GLY A 61 -17.47 -2.92 37.60
N LYS A 62 -16.21 -2.59 37.96
CA LYS A 62 -15.77 -2.01 39.26
C LYS A 62 -14.33 -1.46 39.12
N PRO A 63 -14.13 -0.33 38.43
CA PRO A 63 -12.80 0.26 38.29
C PRO A 63 -12.23 0.66 39.65
N SER A 64 -10.93 0.38 39.88
CA SER A 64 -10.20 0.97 40.99
C SER A 64 -10.21 2.50 40.85
N SER A 65 -10.29 3.24 41.97
CA SER A 65 -10.33 4.70 41.94
C SER A 65 -9.16 5.31 41.18
N HIS A 66 -7.96 4.72 41.32
CA HIS A 66 -6.73 5.23 40.68
C HIS A 66 -6.71 5.15 39.15
N MET A 67 -7.33 4.14 38.54
CA MET A 67 -7.30 3.96 37.08
C MET A 67 -8.16 4.97 36.32
N LYS A 68 -9.23 5.49 36.94
CA LYS A 68 -10.06 6.56 36.35
C LYS A 68 -9.33 7.90 36.21
N HIS A 69 -8.25 8.10 36.96
CA HIS A 69 -7.52 9.37 36.99
C HIS A 69 -6.47 9.50 35.87
N SER A 70 -6.17 8.44 35.11
CA SER A 70 -5.17 8.47 34.05
C SER A 70 -5.80 8.79 32.69
N LEU A 71 -5.47 9.96 32.13
CA LEU A 71 -5.94 10.36 30.81
C LEU A 71 -5.46 9.37 29.74
N HIS A 72 -4.19 8.96 29.81
CA HIS A 72 -3.63 7.94 28.94
C HIS A 72 -4.42 6.63 28.94
N PHE A 73 -4.74 6.10 30.13
CA PHE A 73 -5.51 4.85 30.22
C PHE A 73 -6.91 4.99 29.61
N CYS A 74 -7.65 6.04 29.97
CA CYS A 74 -9.00 6.28 29.45
C CYS A 74 -9.01 6.44 27.92
N ALA A 75 -8.09 7.25 27.38
CA ALA A 75 -8.00 7.50 25.95
C ALA A 75 -7.58 6.26 25.16
N LEU A 76 -6.54 5.54 25.62
CA LEU A 76 -6.06 4.33 24.98
C LEU A 76 -7.13 3.22 25.00
N SER A 77 -7.78 3.03 26.15
CA SER A 77 -8.91 2.09 26.30
C SER A 77 -10.03 2.41 25.33
N PHE A 78 -10.50 3.66 25.33
CA PHE A 78 -11.59 4.10 24.44
C PHE A 78 -11.25 3.86 22.98
N ARG A 79 -10.03 4.24 22.56
CA ARG A 79 -9.58 4.08 21.18
C ARG A 79 -9.54 2.61 20.76
N LEU A 80 -8.85 1.76 21.52
CA LEU A 80 -8.69 0.34 21.17
C LEU A 80 -10.02 -0.41 21.20
N LEU A 81 -10.83 -0.20 22.24
CA LEU A 81 -12.13 -0.86 22.36
C LEU A 81 -13.06 -0.49 21.19
N ARG A 82 -13.18 0.79 20.82
CA ARG A 82 -13.99 1.19 19.66
C ARG A 82 -13.43 0.66 18.34
N GLN A 83 -12.11 0.67 18.15
CA GLN A 83 -11.47 0.09 16.96
C GLN A 83 -11.75 -1.42 16.80
N HIS A 84 -12.07 -2.10 17.91
CA HIS A 84 -12.45 -3.51 17.94
C HIS A 84 -13.96 -3.76 18.02
N GLY A 85 -14.78 -2.72 17.87
CA GLY A 85 -16.24 -2.83 17.80
C GLY A 85 -16.97 -2.88 19.15
N TYR A 86 -16.26 -2.65 20.26
CA TYR A 86 -16.90 -2.51 21.57
C TYR A 86 -17.58 -1.14 21.68
N HIS A 87 -18.75 -1.11 22.29
CA HIS A 87 -19.45 0.13 22.58
C HIS A 87 -18.91 0.75 23.88
N VAL A 88 -18.24 1.90 23.76
CA VAL A 88 -17.70 2.66 24.91
C VAL A 88 -18.23 4.08 24.84
N SER A 89 -18.89 4.55 25.90
CA SER A 89 -19.42 5.93 25.99
C SER A 89 -18.29 6.96 26.15
N GLN A 90 -18.46 8.16 25.57
CA GLN A 90 -17.63 9.35 25.84
C GLN A 90 -17.59 9.74 27.33
N ASP A 91 -18.52 9.25 28.15
CA ASP A 91 -18.56 9.47 29.60
C ASP A 91 -17.33 8.93 30.35
N ILE A 92 -16.54 8.06 29.71
CA ILE A 92 -15.23 7.64 30.23
C ILE A 92 -14.31 8.85 30.49
N PHE A 93 -14.52 9.97 29.79
CA PHE A 93 -13.76 11.22 29.95
C PHE A 93 -14.38 12.20 30.95
N SER A 94 -15.52 11.86 31.57
CA SER A 94 -16.29 12.77 32.45
C SER A 94 -15.50 13.35 33.61
N GLU A 95 -14.42 12.70 34.06
CA GLU A 95 -13.56 13.23 35.12
C GLU A 95 -12.64 14.37 34.64
N PHE A 96 -12.25 14.36 33.37
CA PHE A 96 -11.38 15.37 32.75
C PHE A 96 -12.16 16.57 32.22
N VAL A 97 -13.49 16.47 32.20
CA VAL A 97 -14.40 17.48 31.65
C VAL A 97 -15.08 18.26 32.76
N ASP A 98 -15.04 19.59 32.65
CA ASP A 98 -15.81 20.47 33.52
C ASP A 98 -17.30 20.36 33.17
N LYS A 99 -18.12 19.89 34.12
CA LYS A 99 -19.54 19.56 33.85
C LYS A 99 -20.36 20.74 33.32
N PRO A 100 -20.25 21.98 33.87
CA PRO A 100 -20.99 23.13 33.36
C PRO A 100 -20.59 23.55 31.94
N THR A 101 -19.29 23.58 31.63
CA THR A 101 -18.81 24.08 30.32
C THR A 101 -18.62 22.99 29.28
N ARG A 102 -18.71 21.71 29.68
CA ARG A 102 -18.39 20.52 28.87
C ARG A 102 -17.01 20.60 28.20
N SER A 103 -16.08 21.35 28.77
CA SER A 103 -14.74 21.57 28.24
C SER A 103 -13.71 20.78 29.03
N PHE A 104 -12.62 20.33 28.37
CA PHE A 104 -11.53 19.62 29.07
C PHE A 104 -10.77 20.58 29.99
N MET A 105 -10.54 20.14 31.23
CA MET A 105 -9.79 20.89 32.24
C MET A 105 -8.29 20.73 32.01
N GLU A 106 -7.61 21.82 31.63
CA GLU A 106 -6.15 21.84 31.47
C GLU A 106 -5.43 21.38 32.74
N SER A 107 -5.91 21.76 33.92
CA SER A 107 -5.31 21.37 35.21
C SER A 107 -5.27 19.86 35.46
N LYS A 108 -6.13 19.07 34.79
CA LYS A 108 -6.15 17.60 34.91
C LYS A 108 -5.43 16.87 33.78
N CYS A 109 -5.14 17.56 32.67
CA CYS A 109 -4.57 16.95 31.46
C CYS A 109 -3.12 17.40 31.21
N CYS A 110 -2.74 18.59 31.68
CA CYS A 110 -1.41 19.15 31.49
C CYS A 110 -0.36 18.35 32.29
N GLY A 111 0.69 17.91 31.59
CA GLY A 111 1.76 17.07 32.15
C GLY A 111 1.76 15.63 31.60
N ASP A 112 0.62 15.16 31.08
CA ASP A 112 0.50 13.84 30.42
C ASP A 112 0.46 13.99 28.89
N THR A 113 1.61 14.28 28.29
CA THR A 113 1.72 14.45 26.83
C THR A 113 1.34 13.17 26.08
N LEU A 114 1.67 11.99 26.62
CA LEU A 114 1.31 10.71 26.02
C LEU A 114 -0.21 10.50 26.05
N GLY A 115 -0.86 10.80 27.17
CA GLY A 115 -2.32 10.78 27.28
C GLY A 115 -2.99 11.79 26.36
N LEU A 116 -2.40 12.97 26.14
CA LEU A 116 -2.91 13.95 25.17
C LEU A 116 -2.81 13.47 23.72
N VAL A 117 -1.72 12.79 23.34
CA VAL A 117 -1.61 12.14 22.03
C VAL A 117 -2.69 11.08 21.87
N GLU A 118 -2.87 10.22 22.87
CA GLU A 118 -3.90 9.19 22.82
C GLU A 118 -5.32 9.76 22.82
N LEU A 119 -5.58 10.86 23.53
CA LEU A 119 -6.86 11.57 23.49
C LEU A 119 -7.14 12.15 22.11
N PHE A 120 -6.12 12.73 21.47
CA PHE A 120 -6.21 13.21 20.09
C PHE A 120 -6.54 12.04 19.14
N GLU A 121 -5.84 10.92 19.24
CA GLU A 121 -6.11 9.74 18.39
C GLU A 121 -7.51 9.16 18.64
N ALA A 122 -7.93 9.06 19.90
CA ALA A 122 -9.25 8.58 20.32
C ALA A 122 -10.39 9.47 19.81
N SER A 123 -10.18 10.79 19.76
CA SER A 123 -11.20 11.76 19.33
C SER A 123 -11.71 11.54 17.90
N HIS A 124 -10.92 10.91 17.04
CA HIS A 124 -11.29 10.60 15.66
C HIS A 124 -12.24 9.40 15.54
N LEU A 125 -12.58 8.74 16.65
CA LEU A 125 -13.59 7.67 16.72
C LEU A 125 -14.93 8.16 17.29
N GLY A 126 -15.13 9.47 17.45
CA GLY A 126 -16.38 10.06 17.93
C GLY A 126 -17.55 9.89 16.96
N LEU A 127 -18.76 9.82 17.50
CA LEU A 127 -20.01 9.81 16.73
C LEU A 127 -20.60 11.22 16.61
N GLU A 128 -21.51 11.43 15.66
CA GLU A 128 -22.11 12.76 15.37
C GLU A 128 -22.76 13.45 16.58
N HIS A 129 -23.27 12.68 17.54
CA HIS A 129 -23.93 13.18 18.75
C HIS A 129 -22.99 13.29 19.96
N GLU A 130 -21.69 13.07 19.78
CA GLU A 130 -20.69 13.03 20.84
C GLU A 130 -19.82 14.30 20.84
N ASP A 131 -20.41 15.39 21.34
CA ASP A 131 -19.77 16.70 21.47
C ASP A 131 -18.51 16.72 22.35
N ILE A 132 -18.39 15.83 23.34
CA ILE A 132 -17.17 15.70 24.15
C ILE A 132 -16.01 15.22 23.27
N MET A 133 -16.26 14.39 22.26
CA MET A 133 -15.21 13.91 21.37
C MET A 133 -14.74 14.99 20.39
N GLU A 134 -15.64 15.85 19.91
CA GLU A 134 -15.25 17.04 19.13
C GLU A 134 -14.40 18.00 19.97
N GLU A 135 -14.81 18.26 21.22
CA GLU A 135 -14.03 19.07 22.14
C GLU A 135 -12.70 18.41 22.53
N ALA A 136 -12.66 17.08 22.70
CA ALA A 136 -11.41 16.33 22.92
C ALA A 136 -10.41 16.54 21.79
N ASN A 137 -10.87 16.51 20.53
CA ASN A 137 -10.04 16.78 19.35
C ASN A 137 -9.46 18.18 19.40
N ARG A 138 -10.32 19.19 19.54
CA ARG A 138 -9.94 20.61 19.57
C ARG A 138 -8.98 20.90 20.71
N PHE A 139 -9.29 20.41 21.91
CA PHE A 139 -8.48 20.57 23.11
C PHE A 139 -7.10 19.94 22.96
N SER A 140 -7.05 18.63 22.68
CA SER A 140 -5.77 17.90 22.57
C SER A 140 -4.89 18.45 21.45
N ALA A 141 -5.45 18.74 20.28
CA ALA A 141 -4.70 19.33 19.17
C ALA A 141 -4.07 20.67 19.54
N ARG A 142 -4.81 21.54 20.25
CA ARG A 142 -4.31 22.84 20.71
C ARG A 142 -3.16 22.70 21.69
N ILE A 143 -3.30 21.82 22.70
CA ILE A 143 -2.25 21.61 23.71
C ILE A 143 -1.00 20.99 23.07
N LEU A 144 -1.17 19.97 22.21
CA LEU A 144 -0.07 19.31 21.52
C LEU A 144 0.71 20.26 20.59
N LYS A 145 0.01 21.13 19.84
CA LYS A 145 0.66 22.16 19.01
C LYS A 145 1.42 23.17 19.85
N SER A 146 0.89 23.52 21.03
CA SER A 146 1.51 24.49 21.94
C SER A 146 2.73 23.90 22.67
N SER A 147 2.70 22.60 22.97
CA SER A 147 3.81 21.91 23.65
C SER A 147 4.94 21.51 22.70
N TYR A 148 4.66 21.36 21.40
CA TYR A 148 5.64 20.90 20.40
C TYR A 148 6.98 21.66 20.39
N PRO A 149 7.03 23.01 20.41
CA PRO A 149 8.31 23.74 20.48
C PRO A 149 9.12 23.44 21.74
N SER A 150 8.43 23.25 22.87
CA SER A 150 9.06 22.93 24.15
C SER A 150 9.69 21.53 24.14
N LEU A 151 8.98 20.54 23.58
CA LEU A 151 9.49 19.16 23.44
C LEU A 151 10.78 19.09 22.62
N LEU A 152 10.88 19.91 21.56
CA LEU A 152 12.10 20.01 20.74
C LEU A 152 13.29 20.59 21.53
N LEU A 153 13.04 21.53 22.45
CA LEU A 153 14.07 22.19 23.25
C LEU A 153 14.57 21.30 24.41
N HIS A 154 13.69 20.51 25.02
CA HIS A 154 14.02 19.67 26.19
C HIS A 154 14.62 18.28 25.84
N HIS A 155 15.06 18.09 24.59
CA HIS A 155 15.65 16.84 24.08
C HIS A 155 14.74 15.60 24.09
N ASP A 156 13.42 15.74 24.31
CA ASP A 156 12.48 14.62 24.13
C ASP A 156 12.06 14.49 22.65
N LYS A 157 13.07 14.21 21.81
CA LYS A 157 12.90 14.11 20.35
C LYS A 157 11.95 13.00 19.95
N ASP A 158 11.90 11.91 20.71
CA ASP A 158 11.05 10.77 20.39
C ASP A 158 9.57 11.09 20.64
N LEU A 159 9.26 11.79 21.74
CA LEU A 159 7.91 12.27 21.99
C LEU A 159 7.50 13.37 21.01
N ALA A 160 8.41 14.29 20.66
CA ALA A 160 8.16 15.30 19.62
C ALA A 160 7.85 14.66 18.25
N GLU A 161 8.59 13.60 17.86
CA GLU A 161 8.30 12.82 16.65
C GLU A 161 6.90 12.18 16.71
N CYS A 162 6.49 11.64 17.87
CA CYS A 162 5.14 11.07 18.04
C CYS A 162 4.05 12.14 17.92
N VAL A 163 4.24 13.31 18.53
CA VAL A 163 3.29 14.44 18.44
C VAL A 163 3.14 14.93 16.99
N ALA A 164 4.26 15.13 16.28
CA ALA A 164 4.22 15.54 14.88
C ALA A 164 3.51 14.50 14.01
N HIS A 165 3.79 13.21 14.23
CA HIS A 165 3.18 12.13 13.48
C HIS A 165 1.65 12.04 13.69
N ALA A 166 1.18 12.16 14.94
CA ALA A 166 -0.25 12.19 15.24
C ALA A 166 -0.94 13.41 14.60
N LEU A 167 -0.37 14.61 14.77
CA LEU A 167 -0.95 15.86 14.25
C LEU A 167 -0.96 15.97 12.71
N GLU A 168 -0.05 15.27 12.02
CA GLU A 168 -0.03 15.21 10.56
C GLU A 168 -1.25 14.48 10.01
N LEU A 169 -1.56 13.30 10.57
CA LEU A 169 -2.73 12.51 10.21
C LEU A 169 -2.99 11.51 11.36
N PRO A 170 -4.23 11.35 11.86
CA PRO A 170 -4.53 10.44 12.96
C PRO A 170 -4.46 8.98 12.50
N ILE A 171 -4.09 8.07 13.40
CA ILE A 171 -3.96 6.63 13.12
C ILE A 171 -5.24 6.01 12.57
N HIS A 172 -6.41 6.49 13.01
CA HIS A 172 -7.70 5.97 12.54
C HIS A 172 -7.94 6.25 11.05
N TRP A 173 -7.31 7.29 10.49
CA TRP A 173 -7.42 7.65 9.07
C TRP A 173 -6.25 7.12 8.24
N ARG A 174 -5.21 6.57 8.88
CA ARG A 174 -4.03 6.00 8.22
C ARG A 174 -4.28 4.55 7.80
N VAL A 175 -3.75 4.18 6.63
CA VAL A 175 -3.67 2.77 6.23
C VAL A 175 -2.55 2.12 7.05
N GLN A 176 -2.94 1.34 8.06
CA GLN A 176 -2.04 0.74 9.06
C GLN A 176 -0.77 0.13 8.48
N TRP A 177 -0.86 -0.60 7.37
CA TRP A 177 0.30 -1.29 6.78
C TRP A 177 1.41 -0.34 6.30
N PHE A 178 1.06 0.89 5.93
CA PHE A 178 2.03 1.87 5.44
C PHE A 178 2.91 2.45 6.55
N ASP A 179 2.41 2.49 7.78
CA ASP A 179 3.12 3.04 8.93
C ASP A 179 3.87 2.00 9.77
N VAL A 180 3.72 0.70 9.49
CA VAL A 180 4.40 -0.38 10.24
C VAL A 180 5.92 -0.14 10.32
N LYS A 181 6.56 0.33 9.24
CA LYS A 181 7.99 0.68 9.26
C LYS A 181 8.34 1.81 10.22
N TRP A 182 7.50 2.84 10.26
CA TRP A 182 7.67 3.97 11.18
C TRP A 182 7.54 3.48 12.63
N HIS A 183 6.50 2.67 12.90
CA HIS A 183 6.29 2.08 14.22
C HIS A 183 7.45 1.16 14.64
N ILE A 184 7.96 0.29 13.76
CA ILE A 184 9.15 -0.53 14.05
C ILE A 184 10.31 0.36 14.51
N LYS A 185 10.62 1.42 13.76
CA LYS A 185 11.70 2.35 14.10
C LYS A 185 11.49 3.02 15.45
N VAL A 186 10.27 3.45 15.76
CA VAL A 186 9.93 4.07 17.04
C VAL A 186 10.07 3.07 18.19
N HIS A 187 9.60 1.83 18.03
CA HIS A 187 9.71 0.80 19.06
C HIS A 187 11.16 0.36 19.28
N GLU A 188 12.01 0.37 18.25
CA GLU A 188 13.45 0.09 18.40
C GLU A 188 14.20 1.09 19.29
N LYS A 189 13.74 2.34 19.33
CA LYS A 189 14.32 3.36 20.22
C LYS A 189 13.88 3.19 21.67
N ARG A 190 12.70 2.62 21.91
CA ARG A 190 12.11 2.45 23.24
C ARG A 190 12.75 1.24 23.93
N LYS A 191 13.44 1.47 25.05
CA LYS A 191 14.12 0.42 25.83
C LYS A 191 13.18 -0.65 26.44
N LYS A 192 11.87 -0.38 26.49
CA LYS A 192 10.84 -1.23 27.13
C LYS A 192 10.23 -2.29 26.22
N VAL A 193 10.33 -2.17 24.89
CA VAL A 193 9.62 -3.08 23.98
C VAL A 193 10.43 -4.35 23.77
N ASP A 194 9.80 -5.50 23.99
CA ASP A 194 10.44 -6.81 23.83
C ASP A 194 10.99 -7.01 22.42
N ARG A 195 12.25 -7.42 22.38
CA ARG A 195 12.98 -7.61 21.12
C ARG A 195 12.31 -8.63 20.20
N ALA A 196 11.62 -9.61 20.79
CA ALA A 196 10.87 -10.64 20.05
C ALA A 196 9.78 -10.03 19.15
N LEU A 197 9.00 -9.08 19.65
CA LEU A 197 7.94 -8.40 18.87
C LEU A 197 8.52 -7.60 17.70
N ILE A 198 9.60 -6.86 17.94
CA ILE A 198 10.26 -6.06 16.90
C ILE A 198 10.83 -6.97 15.80
N ASP A 199 11.52 -8.04 16.19
CA ASP A 199 12.10 -8.97 15.24
C ASP A 199 11.00 -9.73 14.46
N LEU A 200 9.89 -10.10 15.11
CA LEU A 200 8.73 -10.69 14.45
C LEU A 200 8.10 -9.73 13.44
N ALA A 201 7.92 -8.46 13.80
CA ALA A 201 7.37 -7.41 12.94
C ALA A 201 8.20 -7.25 11.66
N LYS A 202 9.53 -7.25 11.78
CA LYS A 202 10.44 -7.19 10.62
C LYS A 202 10.31 -8.41 9.72
N VAL A 203 10.23 -9.60 10.30
CA VAL A 203 10.06 -10.83 9.53
C VAL A 203 8.71 -10.82 8.80
N ASN A 204 7.63 -10.47 9.51
CA ASN A 204 6.30 -10.38 8.94
C ASN A 204 6.24 -9.37 7.79
N PHE A 205 6.78 -8.17 8.00
CA PHE A 205 6.84 -7.14 6.98
C PHE A 205 7.52 -7.64 5.69
N ASN A 206 8.65 -8.34 5.81
CA ASN A 206 9.38 -8.87 4.67
C ASN A 206 8.61 -10.01 3.95
N VAL A 207 7.90 -10.86 4.69
CA VAL A 207 7.06 -11.93 4.12
C VAL A 207 5.92 -11.33 3.29
N VAL A 208 5.17 -10.40 3.86
CA VAL A 208 4.06 -9.72 3.16
C VAL A 208 4.58 -8.94 1.95
N GLN A 209 5.70 -8.22 2.08
CA GLN A 209 6.33 -7.53 0.96
C GLN A 209 6.72 -8.49 -0.17
N SER A 210 7.26 -9.66 0.15
CA SER A 210 7.64 -10.68 -0.83
C SER A 210 6.42 -11.25 -1.58
N ALA A 211 5.32 -11.49 -0.86
CA ALA A 211 4.06 -11.96 -1.44
C ALA A 211 3.50 -10.94 -2.44
N LEU A 212 3.42 -9.67 -2.05
CA LEU A 212 2.99 -8.58 -2.92
C LEU A 212 3.83 -8.51 -4.21
N GLN A 213 5.16 -8.55 -4.10
CA GLN A 213 6.03 -8.56 -5.28
C GLN A 213 5.81 -9.77 -6.21
N LYS A 214 5.35 -10.91 -5.68
CA LYS A 214 4.99 -12.08 -6.48
C LYS A 214 3.69 -11.82 -7.24
N ASP A 215 2.69 -11.24 -6.58
CA ASP A 215 1.41 -10.88 -7.19
C ASP A 215 1.60 -9.87 -8.33
N LEU A 216 2.44 -8.83 -8.13
CA LEU A 216 2.81 -7.89 -9.20
C LEU A 216 3.39 -8.60 -10.43
N ARG A 217 4.30 -9.56 -10.20
CA ARG A 217 4.90 -10.35 -11.29
C ARG A 217 3.88 -11.21 -12.01
N GLN A 218 2.94 -11.80 -11.28
CA GLN A 218 1.88 -12.61 -11.85
C GLN A 218 0.91 -11.78 -12.69
N ILE A 219 0.54 -10.58 -12.23
CA ILE A 219 -0.33 -9.66 -12.97
C ILE A 219 0.37 -9.23 -14.27
N ALA A 220 1.65 -8.85 -14.20
CA ALA A 220 2.42 -8.53 -15.39
C ALA A 220 2.54 -9.73 -16.36
N SER A 221 2.73 -10.94 -15.84
CA SER A 221 2.80 -12.17 -16.63
C SER A 221 1.48 -12.49 -17.32
N ASN A 222 0.37 -12.51 -16.58
CA ASN A 222 -0.97 -12.74 -17.12
C ASN A 222 -1.34 -11.67 -18.15
N GLY A 223 -1.00 -10.42 -17.87
CA GLY A 223 -1.19 -9.31 -18.78
C GLY A 223 -0.41 -9.46 -20.08
N SER A 224 0.79 -10.05 -20.06
CA SER A 224 1.55 -10.37 -21.28
C SER A 224 0.85 -11.46 -22.11
N VAL A 225 0.29 -12.49 -21.47
CA VAL A 225 -0.43 -13.57 -22.17
C VAL A 225 -1.74 -13.07 -22.79
N SER A 226 -2.46 -12.18 -22.10
CA SER A 226 -3.76 -11.65 -22.55
C SER A 226 -3.67 -10.44 -23.50
N SER A 227 -2.45 -9.93 -23.79
CA SER A 227 -2.23 -8.72 -24.60
C SER A 227 -2.55 -8.86 -26.10
N SER A 228 -3.02 -10.02 -26.56
CA SER A 228 -3.18 -10.41 -27.99
C SER A 228 -1.89 -10.39 -28.82
N GLY A 229 -0.74 -9.95 -28.27
CA GLY A 229 0.53 -9.86 -28.98
C GLY A 229 1.01 -11.22 -29.51
N THR A 230 0.86 -12.29 -28.74
CA THR A 230 1.22 -13.65 -29.18
C THR A 230 0.40 -14.08 -30.40
N VAL A 231 -0.91 -13.78 -30.41
CA VAL A 231 -1.80 -14.13 -31.53
C VAL A 231 -1.37 -13.39 -32.80
N ILE A 232 -1.15 -12.07 -32.70
CA ILE A 232 -0.72 -11.26 -33.84
C ILE A 232 0.67 -11.68 -34.35
N ALA A 233 1.60 -12.06 -33.45
CA ALA A 233 2.92 -12.54 -33.83
C ALA A 233 2.84 -13.89 -34.58
N VAL A 234 2.01 -14.82 -34.11
CA VAL A 234 1.75 -16.10 -34.82
C VAL A 234 1.18 -15.86 -36.21
N HIS A 235 0.17 -14.98 -36.34
CA HIS A 235 -0.40 -14.61 -37.63
C HIS A 235 0.64 -14.00 -38.58
N SER A 236 1.49 -13.09 -38.06
CA SER A 236 2.55 -12.45 -38.82
C SER A 236 3.59 -13.46 -39.31
N PHE A 237 3.99 -14.40 -38.45
CA PHE A 237 4.94 -15.45 -38.77
C PHE A 237 4.48 -16.33 -39.94
N PHE A 238 3.21 -16.80 -39.91
CA PHE A 238 2.64 -17.60 -41.00
C PHE A 238 2.39 -16.79 -42.28
N SER A 239 2.09 -15.50 -42.17
CA SER A 239 1.88 -14.62 -43.33
C SER A 239 3.19 -14.32 -44.08
N VAL A 240 4.33 -14.34 -43.38
CA VAL A 240 5.66 -14.11 -43.94
C VAL A 240 6.26 -15.38 -44.56
N LEU A 241 5.95 -16.56 -43.99
CA LEU A 241 6.49 -17.83 -44.46
C LEU A 241 5.55 -18.50 -45.47
N ASN A 242 5.79 -18.26 -46.76
CA ASN A 242 5.22 -19.07 -47.83
C ASN A 242 5.85 -20.48 -47.85
N SER A 243 5.38 -21.42 -47.01
CA SER A 243 5.32 -22.89 -47.28
C SER A 243 5.13 -23.78 -46.03
N ASN A 244 4.29 -24.81 -46.20
CA ASN A 244 4.11 -26.06 -45.45
C ASN A 244 4.48 -26.09 -43.94
N THR A 245 3.45 -25.75 -43.17
CA THR A 245 3.04 -25.93 -41.76
C THR A 245 3.96 -26.59 -40.71
N THR A 246 4.89 -27.50 -41.01
CA THR A 246 5.64 -28.24 -39.96
C THR A 246 6.97 -27.60 -39.57
N ARG A 247 7.68 -26.96 -40.52
CA ARG A 247 8.97 -26.29 -40.25
C ARG A 247 8.76 -24.94 -39.54
N GLY A 248 7.69 -24.23 -39.90
CA GLY A 248 7.29 -22.99 -39.24
C GLY A 248 6.97 -23.17 -37.75
N MET A 249 6.21 -24.21 -37.39
CA MET A 249 5.86 -24.48 -35.99
C MET A 249 7.09 -24.77 -35.10
N LYS A 250 8.12 -25.46 -35.63
CA LYS A 250 9.38 -25.68 -34.90
C LYS A 250 10.13 -24.37 -34.63
N GLY A 251 10.14 -23.44 -35.59
CA GLY A 251 10.77 -22.12 -35.43
C GLY A 251 10.13 -21.30 -34.32
N LEU A 252 8.79 -21.25 -34.26
CA LEU A 252 8.07 -20.51 -33.21
C LEU A 252 8.31 -21.10 -31.81
N SER A 253 8.49 -22.42 -31.73
CA SER A 253 8.79 -23.16 -30.50
C SER A 253 10.24 -23.00 -30.01
N GLU A 254 11.11 -22.30 -30.77
CA GLU A 254 12.46 -22.01 -30.31
C GLU A 254 12.42 -21.04 -29.13
N LYS A 255 13.22 -21.34 -28.08
CA LYS A 255 13.27 -20.55 -26.85
C LYS A 255 13.49 -19.05 -27.10
N ASN A 256 14.25 -18.69 -28.13
CA ASN A 256 14.55 -17.29 -28.45
C ASN A 256 13.32 -16.50 -28.92
N HIS A 257 12.47 -17.08 -29.77
CA HIS A 257 11.24 -16.42 -30.23
C HIS A 257 10.23 -16.29 -29.10
N HIS A 258 10.14 -17.29 -28.21
CA HIS A 258 9.31 -17.19 -27.01
C HIS A 258 9.70 -15.99 -26.13
N HIS A 259 11.00 -15.75 -25.94
CA HIS A 259 11.44 -14.61 -25.13
C HIS A 259 11.21 -13.26 -25.83
N LEU A 260 11.40 -13.16 -27.16
CA LEU A 260 11.10 -11.95 -27.93
C LEU A 260 9.61 -11.61 -27.90
N ILE A 261 8.76 -12.59 -28.21
CA ILE A 261 7.31 -12.46 -28.18
C ILE A 261 6.85 -12.07 -26.78
N HIS A 262 7.37 -12.73 -25.73
CA HIS A 262 7.05 -12.38 -24.34
C HIS A 262 7.40 -10.91 -24.01
N ASN A 263 8.61 -10.46 -24.36
CA ASN A 263 9.02 -9.08 -24.10
C ASN A 263 8.16 -8.06 -24.86
N VAL A 264 7.79 -8.35 -26.12
CA VAL A 264 6.88 -7.51 -26.92
C VAL A 264 5.48 -7.45 -26.29
N CYS A 265 4.93 -8.61 -25.90
CA CYS A 265 3.65 -8.69 -25.20
C CYS A 265 3.65 -7.91 -23.88
N LEU A 266 4.76 -7.96 -23.14
CA LEU A 266 4.93 -7.18 -21.93
C LEU A 266 4.95 -5.67 -22.22
N ILE A 267 5.59 -5.21 -23.29
CA ILE A 267 5.52 -3.79 -23.71
C ILE A 267 4.08 -3.40 -24.05
N ILE A 268 3.35 -4.23 -24.81
CA ILE A 268 1.94 -3.97 -25.17
C ILE A 268 1.11 -3.78 -23.91
N ARG A 269 1.24 -4.69 -22.93
CA ARG A 269 0.54 -4.63 -21.65
C ARG A 269 0.90 -3.37 -20.86
N LEU A 270 2.19 -3.08 -20.66
CA LEU A 270 2.60 -1.93 -19.85
C LEU A 270 2.22 -0.59 -20.50
N CYS A 271 2.20 -0.51 -21.85
CA CYS A 271 1.71 0.68 -22.54
C CYS A 271 0.20 0.84 -22.38
N ASN A 272 -0.56 -0.27 -22.50
CA ASN A 272 -2.00 -0.29 -22.25
C ASN A 272 -2.32 0.21 -20.84
N ASP A 273 -1.76 -0.42 -19.81
CA ASP A 273 -2.01 -0.08 -18.40
C ASP A 273 -1.69 1.40 -18.09
N ILE A 274 -0.67 2.01 -18.74
CA ILE A 274 -0.39 3.45 -18.60
C ILE A 274 -1.46 4.30 -19.30
N GLY A 275 -1.80 3.94 -20.54
CA GLY A 275 -2.73 4.69 -21.39
C GLY A 275 -4.18 4.63 -20.90
N THR A 276 -4.58 3.55 -20.24
CA THR A 276 -5.95 3.32 -19.78
C THR A 276 -6.16 3.60 -18.29
N SER A 277 -5.09 3.79 -17.51
CA SER A 277 -5.16 3.86 -16.03
C SER A 277 -6.26 4.79 -15.51
N LYS A 278 -6.37 5.97 -16.10
CA LYS A 278 -7.32 7.00 -15.66
C LYS A 278 -8.78 6.56 -15.85
N VAL A 279 -9.08 5.98 -17.02
CA VAL A 279 -10.44 5.53 -17.36
C VAL A 279 -10.81 4.28 -16.58
N GLU A 280 -9.87 3.35 -16.39
CA GLU A 280 -10.08 2.15 -15.57
C GLU A 280 -10.35 2.51 -14.10
N GLN A 281 -9.67 3.55 -13.59
CA GLN A 281 -9.88 4.05 -12.24
C GLN A 281 -11.28 4.68 -12.08
N GLU A 282 -11.71 5.49 -13.04
CA GLU A 282 -13.05 6.12 -13.05
C GLU A 282 -14.19 5.08 -13.11
N ARG A 283 -13.95 3.91 -13.70
CA ARG A 283 -14.91 2.80 -13.79
C ARG A 283 -14.91 1.87 -12.57
N GLY A 284 -13.99 2.06 -11.62
CA GLY A 284 -13.83 1.16 -10.47
C GLY A 284 -13.15 -0.18 -10.79
N GLU A 285 -12.53 -0.30 -11.96
CA GLU A 285 -11.81 -1.51 -12.42
C GLU A 285 -10.35 -1.57 -11.90
N VAL A 286 -10.08 -0.88 -10.79
CA VAL A 286 -8.74 -0.54 -10.25
C VAL A 286 -7.95 -1.75 -9.73
N ALA A 287 -8.50 -2.95 -9.79
CA ALA A 287 -7.93 -4.15 -9.17
C ALA A 287 -6.81 -4.83 -9.97
N SER A 288 -6.73 -4.59 -11.28
CA SER A 288 -5.98 -5.46 -12.20
C SER A 288 -4.86 -4.79 -13.00
N SER A 289 -4.69 -3.46 -12.94
CA SER A 289 -3.62 -2.78 -13.69
C SER A 289 -2.29 -2.78 -12.91
N SER A 290 -1.18 -2.93 -13.62
CA SER A 290 0.17 -2.89 -13.02
C SER A 290 0.46 -1.57 -12.30
N ILE A 291 -0.17 -0.47 -12.72
CA ILE A 291 -0.12 0.84 -12.06
C ILE A 291 -0.74 0.77 -10.67
N ALA A 292 -1.97 0.27 -10.56
CA ALA A 292 -2.68 0.19 -9.29
C ALA A 292 -1.99 -0.75 -8.28
N CYS A 293 -1.44 -1.87 -8.77
CA CYS A 293 -0.66 -2.77 -7.93
C CYS A 293 0.58 -2.08 -7.37
N TYR A 294 1.38 -1.44 -8.24
CA TYR A 294 2.59 -0.75 -7.79
C TYR A 294 2.29 0.40 -6.82
N MET A 295 1.22 1.17 -7.07
CA MET A 295 0.78 2.23 -6.14
C MET A 295 0.52 1.69 -4.73
N ARG A 296 -0.20 0.57 -4.62
CA ARG A 296 -0.49 -0.08 -3.32
C ARG A 296 0.75 -0.62 -2.64
N GLU A 297 1.65 -1.25 -3.40
CA GLU A 297 2.85 -1.89 -2.84
C GLU A 297 3.90 -0.90 -2.37
N ALA A 298 4.14 0.14 -3.16
CA ALA A 298 5.13 1.16 -2.88
C ALA A 298 4.58 2.31 -2.05
N ASN A 299 3.28 2.27 -1.70
CA ASN A 299 2.51 3.38 -1.12
C ASN A 299 2.87 4.72 -1.80
N THR A 300 2.59 4.79 -3.10
CA THR A 300 3.08 5.89 -3.93
C THR A 300 2.00 6.46 -4.84
N THR A 301 2.26 7.64 -5.38
CA THR A 301 1.33 8.33 -6.28
C THR A 301 1.25 7.62 -7.63
N GLU A 302 0.15 7.80 -8.34
CA GLU A 302 -0.01 7.28 -9.69
C GLU A 302 1.10 7.76 -10.64
N GLU A 303 1.54 9.01 -10.48
CA GLU A 303 2.65 9.58 -11.24
C GLU A 303 3.96 8.80 -11.03
N LYS A 304 4.32 8.52 -9.77
CA LYS A 304 5.50 7.72 -9.44
C LYS A 304 5.38 6.28 -9.92
N ALA A 305 4.17 5.73 -9.89
CA ALA A 305 3.90 4.41 -10.45
C ALA A 305 4.08 4.39 -11.98
N LYS A 306 3.53 5.37 -12.70
CA LYS A 306 3.73 5.52 -14.14
C LYS A 306 5.21 5.64 -14.50
N ASP A 307 5.98 6.42 -13.73
CA ASP A 307 7.41 6.55 -13.97
C ASP A 307 8.18 5.25 -13.71
N HIS A 308 7.81 4.49 -12.67
CA HIS A 308 8.35 3.15 -12.46
C HIS A 308 8.05 2.23 -13.65
N ILE A 309 6.80 2.20 -14.13
CA ILE A 309 6.41 1.37 -15.27
C ILE A 309 7.13 1.80 -16.56
N LYS A 310 7.30 3.10 -16.83
CA LYS A 310 8.15 3.59 -17.95
C LYS A 310 9.59 3.08 -17.84
N GLY A 311 10.13 3.03 -16.61
CA GLY A 311 11.42 2.41 -16.32
C GLY A 311 11.45 0.92 -16.64
N LEU A 312 10.38 0.17 -16.34
CA LEU A 312 10.23 -1.23 -16.73
C LEU A 312 10.18 -1.39 -18.25
N ILE A 313 9.38 -0.57 -18.96
CA ILE A 313 9.33 -0.57 -20.43
C ILE A 313 10.74 -0.39 -21.02
N THR A 314 11.50 0.57 -20.49
CA THR A 314 12.88 0.82 -20.92
C THR A 314 13.78 -0.41 -20.72
N LYS A 315 13.64 -1.11 -19.58
CA LYS A 315 14.37 -2.35 -19.30
C LYS A 315 13.96 -3.49 -20.25
N VAL A 316 12.68 -3.61 -20.56
CA VAL A 316 12.16 -4.63 -21.50
C VAL A 316 12.66 -4.37 -22.92
N TRP A 317 12.69 -3.11 -23.37
CA TRP A 317 13.29 -2.72 -24.65
C TRP A 317 14.76 -3.13 -24.76
N LYS A 318 15.56 -3.00 -23.69
CA LYS A 318 16.95 -3.50 -23.68
C LYS A 318 17.03 -5.00 -23.96
N LYS A 319 16.13 -5.79 -23.36
CA LYS A 319 16.05 -7.24 -23.61
C LYS A 319 15.64 -7.57 -25.05
N ILE A 320 14.71 -6.82 -25.63
CA ILE A 320 14.35 -6.95 -27.06
C ILE A 320 15.57 -6.65 -27.93
N ASN A 321 16.30 -5.57 -27.65
CA ASN A 321 17.48 -5.20 -28.42
C ASN A 321 18.57 -6.28 -28.36
N GLU A 322 18.82 -6.88 -27.19
CA GLU A 322 19.74 -8.01 -27.04
C GLU A 322 19.31 -9.22 -27.89
N GLN A 323 18.01 -9.44 -28.05
CA GLN A 323 17.47 -10.52 -28.87
C GLN A 323 17.54 -10.21 -30.37
N CYS A 324 17.39 -8.95 -30.76
CA CYS A 324 17.50 -8.51 -32.16
C CYS A 324 18.95 -8.45 -32.66
N PHE A 325 19.90 -8.02 -31.81
CA PHE A 325 21.25 -7.65 -32.24
C PHE A 325 22.38 -8.43 -31.56
N GLY A 326 22.09 -9.19 -30.49
CA GLY A 326 23.12 -9.65 -29.54
C GLY A 326 23.77 -11.02 -29.81
N ARG A 327 23.53 -11.70 -30.94
CA ARG A 327 24.08 -13.06 -31.14
C ARG A 327 24.63 -13.38 -32.53
N GLN A 328 25.70 -14.19 -32.52
CA GLN A 328 26.24 -14.95 -33.65
C GLN A 328 26.23 -16.45 -33.34
N PRO A 329 25.98 -17.34 -34.33
CA PRO A 329 25.63 -17.02 -35.72
C PRO A 329 24.18 -16.48 -35.85
N PRO A 330 23.83 -15.82 -36.97
CA PRO A 330 22.50 -15.27 -37.20
C PRO A 330 21.42 -16.35 -37.07
N MET A 331 20.25 -16.00 -36.53
CA MET A 331 19.12 -16.92 -36.44
C MET A 331 18.73 -17.49 -37.81
N ILE A 332 18.22 -18.72 -37.84
CA ILE A 332 17.71 -19.41 -39.04
C ILE A 332 16.37 -18.80 -39.52
N THR A 333 15.80 -17.86 -38.76
CA THR A 333 14.51 -17.19 -39.02
C THR A 333 14.68 -15.96 -39.94
N PRO A 334 13.70 -15.62 -40.79
CA PRO A 334 13.78 -14.44 -41.65
C PRO A 334 13.84 -13.17 -40.80
N GLY A 335 14.78 -12.26 -41.07
CA GLY A 335 14.88 -10.94 -40.42
C GLY A 335 13.54 -10.18 -40.42
N LEU A 336 12.73 -10.39 -41.45
CA LEU A 336 11.38 -9.85 -41.59
C LEU A 336 10.44 -10.20 -40.42
N PHE A 337 10.52 -11.41 -39.83
CA PHE A 337 9.68 -11.77 -38.67
C PHE A 337 10.09 -11.02 -37.40
N VAL A 338 11.40 -10.88 -37.17
CA VAL A 338 11.95 -10.11 -36.04
C VAL A 338 11.55 -8.64 -36.17
N ASP A 339 11.66 -8.07 -37.37
CA ASP A 339 11.27 -6.69 -37.64
C ASP A 339 9.79 -6.45 -37.40
N ILE A 340 8.91 -7.33 -37.92
CA ILE A 340 7.47 -7.22 -37.71
C ILE A 340 7.13 -7.36 -36.21
N THR A 341 7.70 -8.34 -35.53
CA THR A 341 7.43 -8.59 -34.11
C THR A 341 7.89 -7.42 -33.23
N THR A 342 9.06 -6.86 -33.49
CA THR A 342 9.56 -5.67 -32.78
C THR A 342 8.74 -4.43 -33.13
N ASN A 343 8.28 -4.28 -34.37
CA ASN A 343 7.38 -3.19 -34.76
C ASN A 343 6.05 -3.23 -34.01
N MET A 344 5.55 -4.39 -33.60
CA MET A 344 4.34 -4.48 -32.77
C MET A 344 4.50 -3.76 -31.43
N ALA A 345 5.67 -3.85 -30.79
CA ALA A 345 5.97 -3.09 -29.58
C ALA A 345 5.96 -1.57 -29.84
N ARG A 346 6.44 -1.12 -31.02
CA ARG A 346 6.39 0.30 -31.42
C ARG A 346 4.96 0.78 -31.67
N VAL A 347 4.14 -0.06 -32.30
CA VAL A 347 2.71 0.22 -32.52
C VAL A 347 1.98 0.38 -31.18
N ALA A 348 2.30 -0.43 -30.17
CA ALA A 348 1.70 -0.29 -28.85
C ALA A 348 1.94 1.09 -28.22
N HIS A 349 3.14 1.65 -28.36
CA HIS A 349 3.42 3.02 -27.94
C HIS A 349 2.51 4.01 -28.66
N ASN A 350 2.42 3.93 -30.00
CA ASN A 350 1.56 4.83 -30.77
C ASN A 350 0.08 4.72 -30.36
N LEU A 351 -0.42 3.50 -30.14
CA LEU A 351 -1.81 3.27 -29.76
C LEU A 351 -2.13 3.81 -28.36
N TYR A 352 -1.20 3.74 -27.41
CA TYR A 352 -1.47 4.09 -26.01
C TYR A 352 -0.85 5.40 -25.51
N GLN A 353 0.00 6.06 -26.31
CA GLN A 353 0.71 7.30 -25.92
C GLN A 353 -0.23 8.44 -25.51
N HIS A 354 -1.44 8.47 -26.08
CA HIS A 354 -2.43 9.52 -25.87
C HIS A 354 -3.74 8.99 -25.24
N GLY A 355 -3.68 7.86 -24.54
CA GLY A 355 -4.85 7.20 -23.94
C GLY A 355 -5.23 5.91 -24.65
N ASP A 356 -6.46 5.42 -24.45
CA ASP A 356 -6.93 4.20 -25.12
C ASP A 356 -7.17 4.42 -26.63
N GLY A 357 -6.30 3.85 -27.47
CA GLY A 357 -6.43 3.88 -28.93
C GLY A 357 -7.51 2.96 -29.52
N PHE A 358 -8.16 2.11 -28.71
CA PHE A 358 -9.19 1.15 -29.17
C PHE A 358 -10.61 1.56 -28.78
N GLY A 359 -10.87 1.80 -27.49
CA GLY A 359 -12.22 1.98 -26.93
C GLY A 359 -12.52 3.35 -26.33
N GLY A 360 -11.51 4.21 -26.15
CA GLY A 360 -11.64 5.52 -25.49
C GLY A 360 -12.55 6.49 -26.25
N GLN A 361 -13.52 7.11 -25.57
CA GLN A 361 -14.40 8.11 -26.19
C GLN A 361 -13.73 9.48 -26.37
N ASP A 362 -12.81 9.87 -25.47
CA ASP A 362 -12.24 11.23 -25.40
C ASP A 362 -11.04 11.47 -26.32
N HIS A 363 -10.36 10.41 -26.78
CA HIS A 363 -9.12 10.53 -27.57
C HIS A 363 -9.27 10.13 -29.04
N LYS A 364 -10.51 9.87 -29.49
CA LYS A 364 -10.84 9.51 -30.88
C LYS A 364 -10.24 10.49 -31.89
N HIS A 365 -10.04 11.76 -31.55
CA HIS A 365 -9.54 12.75 -32.50
C HIS A 365 -8.10 12.51 -32.97
N HIS A 366 -7.19 12.04 -32.12
CA HIS A 366 -5.78 11.91 -32.50
C HIS A 366 -5.55 10.69 -33.39
N HIS A 367 -5.92 9.49 -32.92
CA HIS A 367 -5.76 8.26 -33.69
C HIS A 367 -6.61 8.26 -34.96
N LYS A 368 -7.85 8.75 -34.91
CA LYS A 368 -8.68 8.90 -36.13
C LYS A 368 -8.04 9.86 -37.12
N LYS A 369 -7.46 10.99 -36.68
CA LYS A 369 -6.78 11.92 -37.59
C LYS A 369 -5.55 11.29 -38.23
N GLN A 370 -4.75 10.53 -37.47
CA GLN A 370 -3.61 9.79 -38.01
C GLN A 370 -4.06 8.74 -39.04
N ILE A 371 -5.08 7.94 -38.72
CA ILE A 371 -5.63 6.93 -39.62
C ILE A 371 -6.17 7.58 -40.90
N LEU A 372 -6.97 8.64 -40.78
CA LEU A 372 -7.52 9.37 -41.93
C LEU A 372 -6.39 9.98 -42.78
N SER A 373 -5.38 10.58 -42.16
CA SER A 373 -4.22 11.12 -42.87
C SER A 373 -3.41 10.06 -43.61
N LEU A 374 -3.30 8.85 -43.05
CA LEU A 374 -2.48 7.78 -43.62
C LEU A 374 -3.23 6.96 -44.67
N LEU A 375 -4.53 6.71 -44.47
CA LEU A 375 -5.32 5.75 -45.27
C LEU A 375 -6.36 6.40 -46.18
N VAL A 376 -6.78 7.65 -45.91
CA VAL A 376 -7.93 8.27 -46.59
C VAL A 376 -7.56 9.55 -47.34
N HIS A 377 -6.68 10.38 -46.78
CA HIS A 377 -6.32 11.66 -47.38
C HIS A 377 -5.01 11.55 -48.17
N PRO A 378 -5.05 11.59 -49.51
CA PRO A 378 -3.84 11.59 -50.32
C PRO A 378 -3.08 12.90 -50.16
N LEU A 379 -1.76 12.84 -50.31
CA LEU A 379 -0.92 14.04 -50.40
C LEU A 379 -1.27 14.79 -51.69
N LYS A 380 -1.53 16.09 -51.59
CA LYS A 380 -1.73 16.94 -52.77
C LYS A 380 -0.40 17.11 -53.49
N LEU A 381 -0.36 16.75 -54.76
CA LEU A 381 0.73 17.09 -55.66
C LEU A 381 0.40 18.46 -56.27
N GLU A 382 1.31 19.42 -56.17
CA GLU A 382 1.17 20.68 -56.90
C GLU A 382 1.30 20.38 -58.39
N SER A 383 0.31 20.82 -59.16
CA SER A 383 0.36 20.74 -60.62
C SER A 383 1.44 21.70 -61.13
N SER A 384 2.38 21.14 -61.88
CA SER A 384 3.42 21.84 -62.65
C SER A 384 2.88 22.94 -63.54
#